data_AF-A0A3M7MRW1-F1
#
_entry.id   AF-A0A3M7MRW1-F1
#
_cell.length_a   1.000
_cell.length_b   1.000
_cell.length_c   1.000
_cell.angle_alpha   90.00
_cell.angle_beta   90.00
_cell.angle_gamma   90.00
#
_symmetry.space_group_name_H-M   'P 1'
#
loop_
_entity.id
_entity.type
_entity.pdbx_description
1 polymer ?
#
loop_
_entity_poly.entity_id
_entity_poly.type
_entity_poly.pdbx_seq_one_letter_code
_entity_poly.pdbx_strand_id
1 'polypeptide(L)'
;MPESSSTTLFHSFISWLLKTAGSGAISKLVLTLLALLLFSLNLVGTRDIYPTGGVVARGAGGTPIKAELVGHAELAIPANRAVLTLRIASSGISQTQVADNVRGATDDVLESVKNEQWAPVVELSVNTVSSDLRRVNGFLLGEKDEYEAKAVVSATFEARQGFDVLSSILVAVGKMPTVTVQSLKWSLDSKTRKQALAQIRADAVQDAVDKLRAYAIPLLGKHVSIRA
;
A
#
# COMPACT_ATOMS: atom_id res chain seq x y z
N MET A 1 -0.63 -14.89 -0.39
CA MET A 1 0.65 -15.11 0.33
C MET A 1 1.69 -15.56 -0.69
N PRO A 2 2.96 -15.08 -0.68
CA PRO A 2 3.66 -14.36 0.38
C PRO A 2 3.79 -12.84 0.10
N GLU A 3 3.36 -12.03 1.06
CA GLU A 3 3.78 -10.62 1.24
C GLU A 3 4.88 -10.66 2.31
N SER A 4 6.18 -10.51 1.99
CA SER A 4 7.18 -10.42 3.09
C SER A 4 8.51 -9.73 2.79
N SER A 5 8.81 -9.33 1.54
CA SER A 5 10.14 -8.79 1.22
C SER A 5 10.21 -7.25 1.10
N SER A 6 9.12 -6.56 0.74
CA SER A 6 9.14 -5.10 0.58
C SER A 6 8.92 -4.34 1.89
N THR A 7 8.12 -4.89 2.82
CA THR A 7 7.78 -4.25 4.09
C THR A 7 8.93 -4.26 5.11
N THR A 8 9.76 -5.31 5.09
CA THR A 8 10.92 -5.47 5.98
C THR A 8 12.09 -4.55 5.60
N LEU A 9 12.33 -4.39 4.29
CA LEU A 9 13.32 -3.44 3.78
C LEU A 9 12.91 -1.99 4.05
N PHE A 10 11.61 -1.67 3.91
CA PHE A 10 11.09 -0.35 4.22
C PHE A 10 11.23 0.01 5.71
N HIS A 11 10.87 -0.91 6.62
CA HIS A 11 11.03 -0.72 8.06
C HIS A 11 12.50 -0.53 8.48
N SER A 12 13.41 -1.33 7.91
CA SER A 12 14.84 -1.24 8.20
C SER A 12 15.46 0.07 7.69
N PHE A 13 15.04 0.52 6.51
CA PHE A 13 15.50 1.77 5.91
C PHE A 13 14.99 2.99 6.69
N ILE A 14 13.70 3.06 7.01
CA ILE A 14 13.11 4.15 7.82
C ILE A 14 13.75 4.22 9.21
N SER A 15 13.93 3.08 9.87
CA SER A 15 14.59 2.99 11.18
C SER A 15 16.04 3.50 11.13
N TRP A 16 16.81 3.11 10.11
CA TRP A 16 18.16 3.60 9.90
C TRP A 16 18.21 5.11 9.62
N LEU A 17 17.25 5.62 8.84
CA LEU A 17 17.15 7.04 8.47
C LEU A 17 16.78 7.92 9.68
N LEU A 18 15.86 7.45 10.53
CA LEU A 18 15.52 8.11 11.80
C LEU A 18 16.69 8.10 12.80
N LYS A 19 17.48 7.02 12.83
CA LYS A 19 18.64 6.89 13.74
C LYS A 19 19.82 7.77 13.35
N THR A 20 19.90 8.18 12.08
CA THR A 20 20.96 9.03 11.54
C THR A 20 20.59 10.52 11.53
N ALA A 21 19.30 10.86 11.67
CA ALA A 21 18.74 12.22 11.66
C ALA A 21 19.21 13.15 12.81
N GLY A 22 19.98 12.65 13.79
CA GLY A 22 20.51 13.44 14.91
C GLY A 22 21.68 14.38 14.58
N SER A 23 22.16 14.40 13.33
CA SER A 23 23.25 15.28 12.89
C SER A 23 22.73 16.30 11.88
N GLY A 24 22.75 17.59 12.24
CA GLY A 24 22.13 18.72 11.52
C GLY A 24 22.65 19.03 10.10
N ALA A 25 23.37 18.11 9.47
CA ALA A 25 23.89 18.23 8.11
C ALA A 25 23.27 17.22 7.13
N ILE A 26 22.06 16.71 7.40
CA ILE A 26 21.33 15.86 6.46
C ILE A 26 20.67 16.76 5.41
N SER A 27 21.57 17.14 4.50
CA SER A 27 21.41 17.93 3.29
C SER A 27 20.24 17.43 2.44
N LYS A 28 19.60 18.39 1.76
CA LYS A 28 18.56 18.26 0.74
C LYS A 28 18.65 17.00 -0.13
N LEU A 29 19.87 16.48 -0.34
CA LEU A 29 20.17 15.23 -1.02
C LEU A 29 19.43 14.01 -0.43
N VAL A 30 19.35 13.86 0.89
CA VAL A 30 18.61 12.76 1.55
C VAL A 30 17.10 12.94 1.42
N LEU A 31 16.60 14.17 1.50
CA LEU A 31 15.18 14.46 1.22
C LEU A 31 14.83 14.18 -0.24
N THR A 32 15.69 14.55 -1.20
CA THR A 32 15.48 14.22 -2.61
C THR A 32 15.59 12.73 -2.88
N LEU A 33 16.50 12.02 -2.20
CA LEU A 33 16.62 10.56 -2.35
C LEU A 33 15.41 9.85 -1.74
N LEU A 34 14.88 10.34 -0.61
CA LEU A 34 13.64 9.88 -0.01
C LEU A 34 12.44 10.17 -0.92
N ALA A 35 12.35 11.36 -1.50
CA ALA A 35 11.30 11.72 -2.45
C ALA A 35 11.37 10.88 -3.73
N LEU A 36 12.57 10.59 -4.25
CA LEU A 36 12.77 9.71 -5.40
C LEU A 36 12.42 8.25 -5.07
N LEU A 37 12.77 7.78 -3.86
CA LEU A 37 12.39 6.47 -3.36
C LEU A 37 10.86 6.36 -3.25
N LEU A 38 10.22 7.34 -2.62
CA LEU A 38 8.77 7.41 -2.50
C LEU A 38 8.11 7.47 -3.89
N PHE A 39 8.67 8.22 -4.84
CA PHE A 39 8.20 8.27 -6.22
C PHE A 39 8.34 6.93 -6.96
N SER A 40 9.45 6.22 -6.76
CA SER A 40 9.65 4.88 -7.33
C SER A 40 8.73 3.83 -6.68
N LEU A 41 8.39 4.01 -5.41
CA LEU A 41 7.45 3.18 -4.65
C LEU A 41 5.96 3.53 -4.93
N ASN A 42 5.68 4.66 -5.59
CA ASN A 42 4.32 5.09 -5.96
C ASN A 42 3.73 4.33 -7.15
N LEU A 43 4.52 3.48 -7.82
CA LEU A 43 4.02 2.58 -8.85
C LEU A 43 3.32 1.40 -8.18
N VAL A 44 2.00 1.49 -8.06
CA VAL A 44 1.16 0.33 -7.74
C VAL A 44 1.04 -0.48 -9.03
N GLY A 45 1.99 -1.37 -9.25
CA GLY A 45 1.83 -2.42 -10.25
C GLY A 45 0.67 -3.31 -9.82
N THR A 46 -0.45 -3.26 -10.54
CA THR A 46 -1.49 -4.28 -10.40
C THR A 46 -0.93 -5.57 -10.98
N ARG A 47 -0.23 -6.34 -10.14
CA ARG A 47 0.29 -7.66 -10.50
C ARG A 47 -0.85 -8.54 -10.97
N ASP A 48 -0.70 -8.99 -12.20
CA ASP A 48 -1.22 -10.21 -12.78
C ASP A 48 -2.69 -10.52 -12.46
N ILE A 49 -3.56 -9.77 -13.14
CA ILE A 49 -4.93 -10.25 -13.30
C ILE A 49 -4.95 -11.01 -14.60
N TYR A 50 -5.13 -12.33 -14.50
CA TYR A 50 -5.24 -13.26 -15.61
C TYR A 50 -6.72 -13.40 -16.01
N PRO A 51 -7.28 -12.59 -16.91
CA PRO A 51 -8.53 -12.95 -17.53
C PRO A 51 -8.29 -14.10 -18.52
N THR A 52 -8.64 -15.31 -18.11
CA THR A 52 -8.79 -16.45 -19.02
C THR A 52 -10.03 -16.22 -19.90
N GLY A 53 -9.85 -15.54 -21.02
CA GLY A 53 -10.84 -15.46 -22.10
C GLY A 53 -10.56 -16.55 -23.13
N GLY A 54 -11.35 -17.62 -23.15
CA GLY A 54 -11.24 -18.67 -24.17
C GLY A 54 -11.95 -18.26 -25.46
N VAL A 55 -11.25 -18.26 -26.58
CA VAL A 55 -11.81 -17.89 -27.89
C VAL A 55 -12.05 -19.13 -28.75
N VAL A 56 -13.31 -19.47 -29.02
CA VAL A 56 -13.66 -20.68 -29.79
C VAL A 56 -13.63 -20.40 -31.29
N ALA A 57 -12.81 -21.14 -32.03
CA ALA A 57 -12.82 -21.20 -33.50
C ALA A 57 -13.75 -22.32 -34.01
N ARG A 58 -14.18 -22.24 -35.28
CA ARG A 58 -14.83 -23.36 -36.00
C ARG A 58 -14.11 -23.57 -37.32
N GLY A 59 -13.89 -24.83 -37.71
CA GLY A 59 -13.29 -25.21 -38.99
C GLY A 59 -14.34 -25.51 -40.07
N ALA A 60 -13.97 -25.34 -41.33
CA ALA A 60 -14.79 -25.71 -42.48
C ALA A 60 -14.76 -27.24 -42.70
N GLY A 61 -15.68 -27.94 -42.02
CA GLY A 61 -15.84 -29.39 -42.16
C GLY A 61 -16.94 -30.01 -41.29
N GLY A 62 -17.73 -29.19 -40.59
CA GLY A 62 -18.83 -29.65 -39.72
C GLY A 62 -18.39 -30.02 -38.30
N THR A 63 -17.11 -30.34 -38.06
CA THR A 63 -16.56 -30.55 -36.71
C THR A 63 -15.94 -29.26 -36.16
N PRO A 64 -16.46 -28.70 -35.04
CA PRO A 64 -15.91 -27.50 -34.44
C PRO A 64 -14.54 -27.78 -33.81
N ILE A 65 -13.49 -27.08 -34.27
CA ILE A 65 -12.15 -27.13 -33.68
C ILE A 65 -12.04 -26.04 -32.61
N LYS A 66 -12.10 -26.43 -31.34
CA LYS A 66 -11.92 -25.50 -30.22
C LYS A 66 -10.44 -25.19 -30.03
N ALA A 67 -10.04 -23.96 -30.29
CA ALA A 67 -8.78 -23.42 -29.79
C ALA A 67 -9.05 -22.71 -28.45
N GLU A 68 -8.12 -22.79 -27.51
CA GLU A 68 -8.15 -22.00 -26.27
C GLU A 68 -6.81 -21.27 -26.16
N LEU A 69 -6.86 -19.94 -26.09
CA LEU A 69 -5.67 -19.10 -25.99
C LEU A 69 -5.85 -18.15 -24.82
N VAL A 70 -4.77 -17.88 -24.10
CA VAL A 70 -4.77 -16.99 -22.94
C VAL A 70 -4.09 -15.67 -23.32
N GLY A 71 -4.88 -14.61 -23.23
CA GLY A 71 -4.45 -13.24 -23.38
C GLY A 71 -3.75 -12.70 -22.14
N HIS A 72 -2.74 -11.87 -22.33
CA HIS A 72 -1.99 -11.24 -21.26
C HIS A 72 -1.91 -9.73 -21.49
N ALA A 73 -2.17 -8.96 -20.45
CA ALA A 73 -2.01 -7.51 -20.47
C ALA A 73 -1.55 -7.01 -19.09
N GLU A 74 -0.67 -6.02 -19.10
CA GLU A 74 -0.18 -5.33 -17.91
C GLU A 74 -0.33 -3.82 -18.13
N LEU A 75 -0.73 -3.12 -17.07
CA LEU A 75 -0.92 -1.67 -17.12
C LEU A 75 -0.28 -1.03 -15.89
N ALA A 76 0.74 -0.20 -16.12
CA ALA A 76 1.38 0.59 -15.08
C ALA A 76 0.59 1.88 -14.84
N ILE A 77 0.03 2.04 -13.63
CA ILE A 77 -0.73 3.23 -13.24
C ILE A 77 -0.12 3.82 -11.97
N PRO A 78 0.14 5.14 -11.93
CA PRO A 78 0.60 5.79 -10.70
C PRO A 78 -0.49 5.71 -9.62
N ALA A 79 -0.08 5.49 -8.36
CA ALA A 79 -1.01 5.54 -7.25
C ALA A 79 -1.67 6.93 -7.15
N ASN A 80 -2.97 6.94 -6.87
CA ASN A 80 -3.73 8.17 -6.67
C ASN A 80 -4.24 8.34 -5.23
N ARG A 81 -3.96 7.38 -4.35
CA ARG A 81 -4.31 7.40 -2.93
C ARG A 81 -3.18 6.82 -2.08
N ALA A 82 -2.88 7.47 -0.98
CA ALA A 82 -1.95 6.98 0.04
C ALA A 82 -2.67 6.81 1.37
N VAL A 83 -2.42 5.71 2.07
CA VAL A 83 -2.93 5.47 3.43
C VAL A 83 -1.73 5.38 4.36
N LEU A 84 -1.62 6.34 5.27
CA LEU A 84 -0.62 6.36 6.33
C LEU A 84 -1.25 5.76 7.59
N THR A 85 -0.67 4.69 8.11
CA THR A 85 -1.08 4.10 9.39
C THR A 85 -0.03 4.40 10.45
N LEU A 86 -0.47 5.07 11.50
CA LEU A 86 0.30 5.43 12.67
C LEU A 86 -0.10 4.54 13.84
N ARG A 87 0.90 4.05 14.56
CA ARG A 87 0.73 3.32 15.80
C ARG A 87 1.25 4.17 16.94
N ILE A 88 0.37 4.48 17.87
CA ILE A 88 0.65 5.19 19.11
C ILE A 88 0.72 4.14 20.20
N ALA A 89 1.84 4.04 20.90
CA ALA A 89 1.99 3.04 21.96
C ALA A 89 2.81 3.58 23.12
N SER A 90 2.37 3.29 24.33
CA SER A 90 3.10 3.57 25.57
C SER A 90 3.10 2.32 26.43
N SER A 91 4.19 2.09 27.15
CA SER A 91 4.24 1.07 28.20
C SER A 91 4.72 1.66 29.52
N GLY A 92 4.38 1.03 30.64
CA GLY A 92 4.70 1.55 31.97
C GLY A 92 4.02 0.79 33.10
N ILE A 93 4.38 1.13 34.34
CA ILE A 93 3.92 0.42 35.55
C ILE A 93 2.51 0.88 35.97
N SER A 94 2.07 2.05 35.51
CA SER A 94 0.75 2.62 35.82
C SER A 94 -0.16 2.59 34.60
N GLN A 95 -1.26 1.87 34.69
CA GLN A 95 -2.27 1.79 33.62
C GLN A 95 -2.81 3.18 33.24
N THR A 96 -3.14 4.01 34.24
CA THR A 96 -3.68 5.35 34.03
C THR A 96 -2.68 6.23 33.30
N GLN A 97 -1.41 6.22 33.73
CA GLN A 97 -0.36 6.98 33.06
C GLN A 97 -0.16 6.56 31.60
N VAL A 98 -0.17 5.25 31.35
CA VAL A 98 0.01 4.68 30.01
C VAL A 98 -1.17 5.02 29.09
N ALA A 99 -2.40 4.97 29.60
CA ALA A 99 -3.59 5.38 28.86
C ALA A 99 -3.59 6.89 28.57
N ASP A 100 -3.22 7.72 29.54
CA ASP A 100 -3.16 9.18 29.39
C ASP A 100 -2.08 9.59 28.37
N ASN A 101 -0.93 8.91 28.36
CA ASN A 101 0.13 9.14 27.37
C ASN A 101 -0.34 8.84 25.94
N VAL A 102 -1.04 7.72 25.74
CA VAL A 102 -1.58 7.36 24.41
C VAL A 102 -2.68 8.32 24.00
N ARG A 103 -3.54 8.74 24.94
CA ARG A 103 -4.59 9.72 24.69
C ARG A 103 -4.00 11.07 24.28
N GLY A 104 -3.05 11.62 25.05
CA GLY A 104 -2.39 12.88 24.73
C GLY A 104 -1.69 12.85 23.38
N ALA A 105 -0.95 11.79 23.08
CA ALA A 105 -0.31 11.64 21.76
C ALA A 105 -1.32 11.48 20.61
N THR A 106 -2.50 10.89 20.87
CA THR A 106 -3.59 10.83 19.89
C THR A 106 -4.18 12.22 19.65
N ASP A 107 -4.43 12.98 20.71
CA ASP A 107 -4.94 14.35 20.63
C ASP A 107 -3.96 15.26 19.88
N ASP A 108 -2.64 15.14 20.12
CA ASP A 108 -1.59 15.88 19.39
C ASP A 108 -1.62 15.57 17.87
N VAL A 109 -1.82 14.30 17.51
CA VAL A 109 -1.95 13.87 16.11
C VAL A 109 -3.22 14.44 15.49
N LEU A 110 -4.35 14.38 16.19
CA LEU A 110 -5.62 14.93 15.72
C LEU A 110 -5.54 16.46 15.55
N GLU A 111 -4.87 17.15 16.47
CA GLU A 111 -4.65 18.59 16.42
C GLU A 111 -3.75 18.97 15.24
N SER A 112 -2.69 18.21 14.98
CA SER A 112 -1.82 18.41 13.81
C SER A 112 -2.59 18.31 12.49
N VAL A 113 -3.59 17.42 12.42
CA VAL A 113 -4.49 17.32 11.26
C VAL A 113 -5.44 18.53 11.18
N LYS A 114 -6.04 18.94 12.30
CA LYS A 114 -6.98 20.08 12.36
C LYS A 114 -6.32 21.41 12.01
N ASN A 115 -5.08 21.62 12.45
CA ASN A 115 -4.32 22.84 12.20
C ASN A 115 -3.72 22.91 10.78
N GLU A 116 -4.25 22.11 9.85
CA GLU A 116 -3.82 22.02 8.45
C GLU A 116 -2.35 21.66 8.23
N GLN A 117 -1.59 21.31 9.27
CA GLN A 117 -0.19 20.88 9.12
C GLN A 117 -0.08 19.60 8.29
N TRP A 118 -1.12 18.76 8.34
CA TRP A 118 -1.22 17.53 7.57
C TRP A 118 -2.21 17.66 6.41
N ALA A 119 -2.72 18.87 6.14
CA ALA A 119 -3.57 19.07 4.98
C ALA A 119 -2.78 18.65 3.73
N PRO A 120 -3.34 17.76 2.89
CA PRO A 120 -4.78 17.56 2.72
C PRO A 120 -5.20 16.12 3.07
N VAL A 121 -5.55 15.89 4.34
CA VAL A 121 -6.15 14.61 4.78
C VAL A 121 -7.61 14.56 4.32
N VAL A 122 -7.97 13.52 3.56
CA VAL A 122 -9.36 13.30 3.09
C VAL A 122 -10.17 12.52 4.11
N GLU A 123 -9.54 11.58 4.81
CA GLU A 123 -10.20 10.73 5.81
C GLU A 123 -9.22 10.43 6.94
N LEU A 124 -9.72 10.51 8.17
CA LEU A 124 -8.98 10.18 9.38
C LEU A 124 -9.82 9.22 10.21
N SER A 125 -9.27 8.06 10.54
CA SER A 125 -9.94 7.05 11.34
C SER A 125 -9.06 6.59 12.50
N VAL A 126 -9.70 6.38 13.66
CA VAL A 126 -9.07 5.74 14.82
C VAL A 126 -9.61 4.32 14.88
N ASN A 127 -8.78 3.34 14.54
CA ASN A 127 -9.23 1.97 14.26
C ASN A 127 -9.27 1.10 15.51
N THR A 128 -8.34 1.29 16.43
CA THR A 128 -8.19 0.40 17.59
C THR A 128 -7.62 1.20 18.74
N VAL A 129 -8.21 1.03 19.91
CA VAL A 129 -7.68 1.48 21.20
C VAL A 129 -7.69 0.26 22.10
N SER A 130 -6.53 -0.16 22.59
CA SER A 130 -6.41 -1.27 23.55
C SER A 130 -5.52 -0.87 24.72
N SER A 131 -5.77 -1.47 25.87
CA SER A 131 -4.97 -1.34 27.08
C SER A 131 -4.84 -2.73 27.67
N ASP A 132 -3.68 -3.33 27.52
CA ASP A 132 -3.42 -4.71 27.93
C ASP A 132 -2.44 -4.74 29.10
N LEU A 133 -2.69 -5.61 30.08
CA LEU A 133 -1.71 -5.95 31.10
C LEU A 133 -0.73 -6.97 30.49
N ARG A 134 0.55 -6.63 30.51
CA ARG A 134 1.65 -7.47 30.06
C ARG A 134 2.54 -7.81 31.26
N ARG A 135 2.53 -9.08 31.66
CA ARG A 135 3.49 -9.59 32.64
C ARG A 135 4.82 -9.86 31.96
N VAL A 136 5.85 -9.16 32.38
CA VAL A 136 7.21 -9.40 31.88
C VAL A 136 7.95 -10.26 32.89
N ASN A 137 8.18 -11.51 32.51
CA ASN A 137 8.97 -12.44 33.32
C ASN A 137 10.46 -12.14 33.10
N GLY A 138 11.06 -11.39 34.02
CA GLY A 138 12.51 -11.22 34.08
C GLY A 138 13.16 -12.36 34.86
N PHE A 139 14.01 -13.16 34.19
CA PHE A 139 14.74 -14.30 34.78
C PHE A 139 15.54 -13.95 36.06
N LEU A 140 15.81 -12.67 36.34
CA LEU A 140 16.57 -12.21 37.50
C LEU A 140 15.85 -11.20 38.41
N LEU A 141 14.65 -10.71 38.07
CA LEU A 141 14.03 -9.53 38.71
C LEU A 141 12.59 -9.72 39.23
N GLY A 142 12.06 -10.94 39.17
CA GLY A 142 10.68 -11.25 39.56
C GLY A 142 9.65 -10.87 38.48
N GLU A 143 8.42 -11.38 38.63
CA GLU A 143 7.27 -11.02 37.78
C GLU A 143 6.93 -9.53 38.03
N LYS A 144 7.00 -8.71 36.98
CA LYS A 144 6.57 -7.31 37.03
C LYS A 144 5.37 -7.12 36.11
N ASP A 145 4.33 -6.52 36.66
CA ASP A 145 3.18 -6.05 35.91
C ASP A 145 3.58 -4.79 35.13
N GLU A 146 3.53 -4.88 33.80
CA GLU A 146 3.71 -3.76 32.88
C GLU A 146 2.41 -3.57 32.09
N TYR A 147 1.91 -2.36 32.02
CA TYR A 147 0.75 -2.02 31.19
C TYR A 147 1.22 -1.53 29.83
N GLU A 148 0.53 -1.92 28.77
CA GLU A 148 0.77 -1.43 27.41
C GLU A 148 -0.57 -0.91 26.84
N ALA A 149 -0.60 0.37 26.47
CA ALA A 149 -1.72 0.93 25.71
C ALA A 149 -1.30 1.18 24.26
N LYS A 150 -2.24 0.97 23.34
CA LYS A 150 -2.05 1.11 21.90
C LYS A 150 -3.24 1.84 21.29
N ALA A 151 -2.96 2.78 20.41
CA ALA A 151 -3.93 3.35 19.48
C ALA A 151 -3.41 3.24 18.04
N VAL A 152 -4.30 2.96 17.10
CA VAL A 152 -3.97 2.93 15.67
C VAL A 152 -4.80 3.98 14.95
N VAL A 153 -4.11 4.94 14.34
CA VAL A 153 -4.71 6.03 13.56
C VAL A 153 -4.35 5.83 12.09
N SER A 154 -5.33 5.92 11.20
CA SER A 154 -5.13 5.85 9.76
C SER A 154 -5.56 7.16 9.11
N ALA A 155 -4.70 7.73 8.28
CA ALA A 155 -4.95 8.93 7.51
C ALA A 155 -4.87 8.61 6.01
N THR A 156 -5.90 9.00 5.26
CA THR A 156 -5.97 8.81 3.81
C THR A 156 -5.74 10.13 3.08
N PHE A 157 -4.84 10.09 2.09
CA PHE A 157 -4.45 11.21 1.25
C PHE A 157 -4.77 10.90 -0.21
N GLU A 158 -5.20 11.91 -0.97
CA GLU A 158 -5.48 11.78 -2.40
C GLU A 158 -4.49 12.58 -3.25
N ALA A 159 -4.03 11.98 -4.35
CA ALA A 159 -3.02 12.57 -5.23
C ALA A 159 -3.43 13.92 -5.82
N ARG A 160 -4.73 14.19 -5.95
CA ARG A 160 -5.25 15.48 -6.46
C ARG A 160 -4.74 16.67 -5.66
N GLN A 161 -4.43 16.45 -4.38
CA GLN A 161 -4.04 17.50 -3.46
C GLN A 161 -2.52 17.46 -3.16
N GLY A 162 -1.77 16.53 -3.77
CA GLY A 162 -0.32 16.41 -3.68
C GLY A 162 0.15 15.49 -2.55
N PHE A 163 1.19 14.68 -2.84
CA PHE A 163 1.83 13.80 -1.85
C PHE A 163 3.03 14.45 -1.14
N ASP A 164 3.39 15.69 -1.50
CA ASP A 164 4.58 16.38 -1.00
C ASP A 164 4.54 16.54 0.54
N VAL A 165 3.34 16.70 1.09
CA VAL A 165 3.08 16.89 2.52
C VAL A 165 3.34 15.62 3.35
N LEU A 166 3.36 14.43 2.73
CA LEU A 166 3.66 13.18 3.45
C LEU A 166 5.07 13.21 4.05
N SER A 167 6.03 13.81 3.34
CA SER A 167 7.41 13.91 3.84
C SER A 167 7.50 14.76 5.11
N SER A 168 6.82 15.91 5.16
CA SER A 168 6.75 16.76 6.35
C SER A 168 5.99 16.10 7.50
N ILE A 169 4.92 15.35 7.20
CA ILE A 169 4.17 14.59 8.20
C ILE A 169 5.08 13.53 8.84
N LEU A 170 5.83 12.77 8.05
CA LEU A 170 6.75 11.75 8.58
C LEU A 170 7.83 12.37 9.48
N VAL A 171 8.34 13.55 9.13
CA VAL A 171 9.29 14.29 9.96
C VAL A 171 8.64 14.79 11.26
N ALA A 172 7.40 15.28 11.20
CA ALA A 172 6.65 15.73 12.38
C ALA A 172 6.35 14.57 13.34
N VAL A 173 5.86 13.45 12.80
CA VAL A 173 5.61 12.21 13.56
C VAL A 173 6.91 11.67 14.16
N GLY A 174 8.03 11.74 13.44
CA GLY A 174 9.34 11.32 13.96
C GLY A 174 9.83 12.10 15.19
N LYS A 175 9.26 13.29 15.47
CA LYS A 175 9.55 14.06 16.69
C LYS A 175 8.70 13.63 17.89
N MET A 176 7.65 12.84 17.66
CA MET A 176 6.74 12.37 18.71
C MET A 176 7.23 11.01 19.24
N PRO A 177 7.68 10.90 20.50
CA PRO A 177 8.31 9.67 21.00
C PRO A 177 7.34 8.49 21.13
N THR A 178 6.04 8.76 21.31
CA THR A 178 4.98 7.76 21.51
C THR A 178 4.36 7.30 20.20
N VAL A 179 4.66 7.96 19.08
CA VAL A 179 4.03 7.71 17.78
C VAL A 179 5.05 7.07 16.83
N THR A 180 4.63 5.99 16.18
CA THR A 180 5.44 5.25 15.22
C THR A 180 4.69 5.10 13.91
N VAL A 181 5.39 5.19 12.79
CA VAL A 181 4.81 4.93 11.47
C VAL A 181 4.76 3.42 11.29
N GLN A 182 3.55 2.85 11.25
CA GLN A 182 3.36 1.42 11.10
C GLN A 182 3.49 1.00 9.63
N SER A 183 2.82 1.73 8.75
CA SER A 183 2.84 1.45 7.31
C SER A 183 2.45 2.68 6.48
N LEU A 184 2.94 2.72 5.25
CA LEU A 184 2.50 3.63 4.20
C LEU A 184 2.09 2.78 3.00
N LYS A 185 0.80 2.79 2.66
CA LYS A 185 0.25 1.99 1.58
C LYS A 185 -0.24 2.87 0.44
N TRP A 186 0.35 2.67 -0.72
CA TRP A 186 -0.11 3.26 -1.98
C TRP A 186 -1.24 2.42 -2.56
N SER A 187 -2.29 3.07 -3.04
CA SER A 187 -3.44 2.40 -3.62
C SER A 187 -4.08 3.23 -4.73
N LEU A 188 -4.84 2.54 -5.57
CA LEU A 188 -5.77 3.17 -6.49
C LEU A 188 -7.14 3.29 -5.83
N ASP A 189 -7.78 4.44 -6.01
CA ASP A 189 -9.19 4.65 -5.73
C ASP A 189 -10.05 3.60 -6.46
N SER A 190 -11.24 3.37 -5.93
CA SER A 190 -12.13 2.32 -6.45
C SER A 190 -12.54 2.58 -7.91
N LYS A 191 -12.64 3.86 -8.31
CA LYS A 191 -13.02 4.25 -9.68
C LYS A 191 -11.90 3.99 -10.67
N THR A 192 -10.68 4.49 -10.43
CA THR A 192 -9.54 4.24 -11.34
C THR A 192 -9.19 2.77 -11.36
N ARG A 193 -9.28 2.05 -10.24
CA ARG A 193 -9.11 0.60 -10.23
C ARG A 193 -10.11 -0.10 -11.15
N LYS A 194 -11.41 0.23 -11.09
CA LYS A 194 -12.42 -0.37 -11.98
C LYS A 194 -12.14 -0.06 -13.45
N GLN A 195 -11.74 1.16 -13.76
CA GLN A 195 -11.39 1.57 -15.12
C GLN A 195 -10.15 0.84 -15.64
N ALA A 196 -9.10 0.76 -14.83
CA ALA A 196 -7.89 0.01 -15.12
C ALA A 196 -8.17 -1.47 -15.40
N LEU A 197 -9.01 -2.10 -14.57
CA LEU A 197 -9.41 -3.49 -14.77
C LEU A 197 -10.20 -3.72 -16.05
N ALA A 198 -11.07 -2.78 -16.42
CA ALA A 198 -11.80 -2.85 -17.68
C ALA A 198 -10.84 -2.75 -18.87
N GLN A 199 -9.86 -1.85 -18.80
CA GLN A 199 -8.83 -1.68 -19.83
C GLN A 199 -7.95 -2.92 -19.98
N ILE A 200 -7.38 -3.43 -18.87
CA ILE A 200 -6.54 -4.64 -18.86
C ILE A 200 -7.29 -5.84 -19.46
N ARG A 201 -8.58 -5.98 -19.18
CA ARG A 201 -9.39 -7.06 -19.75
C ARG A 201 -9.57 -6.90 -21.26
N ALA A 202 -9.83 -5.69 -21.74
CA ALA A 202 -9.96 -5.43 -23.17
C ALA A 202 -8.64 -5.73 -23.90
N ASP A 203 -7.53 -5.29 -23.34
CA ASP A 203 -6.20 -5.50 -23.91
C ASP A 203 -5.80 -6.99 -23.90
N ALA A 204 -6.12 -7.72 -22.83
CA ALA A 204 -5.88 -9.15 -22.77
C ALA A 204 -6.72 -9.92 -23.79
N VAL A 205 -8.00 -9.58 -23.97
CA VAL A 205 -8.83 -10.19 -25.02
C VAL A 205 -8.25 -9.91 -26.40
N GLN A 206 -7.78 -8.68 -26.64
CA GLN A 206 -7.14 -8.32 -27.90
C GLN A 206 -5.86 -9.14 -28.14
N ASP A 207 -5.00 -9.30 -27.14
CA ASP A 207 -3.81 -10.16 -27.22
C ASP A 207 -4.18 -11.63 -27.50
N ALA A 208 -5.24 -12.16 -26.89
CA ALA A 208 -5.73 -13.51 -27.20
C ALA A 208 -6.19 -13.65 -28.66
N VAL A 209 -6.91 -12.65 -29.18
CA VAL A 209 -7.36 -12.61 -30.58
C VAL A 209 -6.17 -12.51 -31.53
N ASP A 210 -5.17 -11.70 -31.21
CA ASP A 210 -3.98 -11.54 -32.05
C ASP A 210 -3.12 -12.80 -32.06
N LYS A 211 -2.99 -13.50 -30.93
CA LYS A 211 -2.41 -14.85 -30.87
C LYS A 211 -3.20 -15.85 -31.71
N LEU A 212 -4.53 -15.79 -31.69
CA LEU A 212 -5.38 -16.68 -32.49
C LEU A 212 -5.20 -16.41 -33.99
N ARG A 213 -5.10 -15.14 -34.38
CA ARG A 213 -4.80 -14.74 -35.76
C ARG A 213 -3.41 -15.17 -36.20
N ALA A 214 -2.41 -15.05 -35.33
CA ALA A 214 -1.03 -15.41 -35.64
C ALA A 214 -0.83 -16.94 -35.73
N TYR A 215 -1.43 -17.72 -34.83
CA TYR A 215 -1.14 -19.15 -34.71
C TYR A 215 -2.23 -20.06 -35.28
N ALA A 216 -3.52 -19.74 -35.08
CA ALA A 216 -4.60 -20.67 -35.42
C ALA A 216 -5.11 -20.46 -36.86
N ILE A 217 -5.24 -19.21 -37.33
CA ILE A 217 -5.76 -18.94 -38.69
C ILE A 217 -4.87 -19.54 -39.80
N PRO A 218 -3.53 -19.44 -39.74
CA PRO A 218 -2.68 -20.09 -40.74
C PRO A 218 -2.82 -21.62 -40.78
N LEU A 219 -3.15 -22.24 -39.64
CA LEU A 219 -3.29 -23.69 -39.51
C LEU A 219 -4.69 -24.20 -39.85
N LEU A 220 -5.74 -23.40 -39.62
CA LEU A 220 -7.15 -23.80 -39.78
C LEU A 220 -7.79 -23.34 -41.10
N GLY A 221 -7.09 -22.53 -41.90
CA GLY A 221 -7.60 -22.01 -43.17
C GLY A 221 -8.64 -20.88 -43.01
N LYS A 222 -9.09 -20.31 -44.15
CA LYS A 222 -9.86 -19.04 -44.23
C LYS A 222 -11.26 -19.01 -43.58
N HIS A 223 -11.70 -20.06 -42.87
CA HIS A 223 -13.09 -20.22 -42.40
C HIS A 223 -13.25 -20.16 -40.88
N VAL A 224 -12.46 -19.37 -40.17
CA VAL A 224 -12.57 -19.21 -38.72
C VAL A 224 -13.49 -18.03 -38.36
N SER A 225 -14.62 -18.32 -37.71
CA SER A 225 -15.45 -17.32 -37.04
C SER A 225 -15.01 -17.19 -35.58
N ILE A 226 -14.64 -15.98 -35.17
CA ILE A 226 -14.21 -15.66 -33.80
C ILE A 226 -15.42 -15.13 -33.02
N ARG A 227 -15.71 -15.72 -31.87
CA ARG A 227 -16.61 -15.14 -30.86
C ARG A 227 -15.81 -14.90 -29.59
N ALA A 228 -15.74 -13.63 -29.18
CA ALA A 228 -15.17 -13.17 -27.91
C ALA A 228 -16.27 -13.05 -26.86
#